data_AF-A0A354TB32-F1
#
_entry.id   AF-A0A354TB32-F1
#
_cell.length_a   1.000
_cell.length_b   1.000
_cell.length_c   1.000
_cell.angle_alpha   90.00
_cell.angle_beta   90.00
_cell.angle_gamma   90.00
#
_symmetry.space_group_name_H-M   'P 1'
#
loop_
_entity.id
_entity.type
_entity.pdbx_description
1 polymer ?
#
loop_
_entity_poly.entity_id
_entity_poly.type
_entity_poly.pdbx_seq_one_letter_code
_entity_poly.pdbx_strand_id
1 'polypeptide(L)'
;MRDEESPPEDRDHLPRLGPGAYRGRAIVHWTLPRGPRGQGWLDDVFHTRFRWLLLHGCARHEVACPVYCLMPDHAHLLVAGWTQAADQRLFMPWLRKHTNLLLKARGQV
;
A
#
# COMPACT_ATOMS: atom_id res chain seq x y z
N MET A 1 41.97 11.43 -6.81
CA MET A 1 40.97 10.81 -7.70
C MET A 1 40.31 9.73 -6.86
N ARG A 2 39.13 10.01 -6.31
CA ARG A 2 38.35 9.00 -5.59
C ARG A 2 37.36 8.48 -6.61
N ASP A 3 37.50 7.21 -6.97
CA ASP A 3 36.53 6.52 -7.80
C ASP A 3 35.24 6.42 -6.96
N GLU A 4 34.29 7.31 -7.23
CA GLU A 4 32.91 7.15 -6.79
C GLU A 4 32.32 6.02 -7.63
N GLU A 5 32.43 4.81 -7.09
CA GLU A 5 31.79 3.62 -7.63
C GLU A 5 30.29 3.88 -7.72
N SER A 6 29.83 4.12 -8.95
CA SER A 6 28.41 4.33 -9.24
C SER A 6 27.65 3.04 -8.93
N PRO A 7 26.54 3.08 -8.19
CA PRO A 7 25.83 1.87 -7.82
C PRO A 7 25.35 1.14 -9.08
N PRO A 8 25.36 -0.21 -9.08
CA PRO A 8 24.95 -0.99 -10.24
C PRO A 8 23.51 -0.65 -10.63
N GLU A 9 23.30 -0.38 -11.91
CA GLU A 9 22.00 -0.08 -12.53
C GLU A 9 21.13 -1.36 -12.60
N ASP A 10 20.64 -1.85 -11.46
CA ASP A 10 19.51 -2.77 -11.42
C ASP A 10 18.22 -1.95 -11.59
N ARG A 11 17.78 -1.84 -12.85
CA ARG A 11 16.86 -0.80 -13.34
C ARG A 11 15.37 -1.08 -13.16
N ASP A 12 14.95 -2.04 -12.34
CA ASP A 12 13.52 -2.33 -12.25
C ASP A 12 12.77 -1.55 -11.15
N HIS A 13 13.41 -1.16 -10.05
CA HIS A 13 12.70 -0.42 -8.98
C HIS A 13 13.57 0.62 -8.28
N LEU A 14 13.00 1.83 -8.11
CA LEU A 14 13.59 2.86 -7.25
C LEU A 14 13.77 2.32 -5.82
N PRO A 15 14.92 2.58 -5.17
CA PRO A 15 15.15 2.16 -3.81
C PRO A 15 14.10 2.79 -2.88
N ARG A 16 13.69 2.03 -1.86
CA ARG A 16 12.81 2.57 -0.83
C ARG A 16 13.49 3.75 -0.14
N LEU A 17 12.71 4.78 0.12
CA LEU A 17 13.17 5.91 0.93
C LEU A 17 13.48 5.46 2.36
N GLY A 18 14.23 6.29 3.09
CA GLY A 18 14.49 6.05 4.51
C GLY A 18 13.20 6.06 5.35
N PRO A 19 13.22 5.47 6.57
CA PRO A 19 12.03 5.37 7.42
C PRO A 19 11.29 6.67 7.69
N GLY A 20 12.01 7.80 7.74
CA GLY A 20 11.43 9.13 7.97
C GLY A 20 10.43 9.57 6.88
N ALA A 21 10.55 9.03 5.66
CA ALA A 21 9.61 9.31 4.56
C ALA A 21 8.23 8.66 4.76
N TYR A 22 8.07 7.77 5.75
CA TYR A 22 6.85 6.99 5.97
C TYR A 22 6.27 7.15 7.38
N ARG A 23 6.93 7.92 8.26
CA ARG A 23 6.61 8.05 9.69
C ARG A 23 6.12 9.44 10.04
N GLY A 24 5.38 9.54 11.15
CA GLY A 24 4.78 10.78 11.61
C GLY A 24 3.77 11.32 10.60
N ARG A 25 3.74 12.64 10.40
CA ARG A 25 2.80 13.32 9.48
C ARG A 25 3.16 13.21 7.99
N ALA A 26 3.87 12.16 7.59
CA ALA A 26 4.20 11.91 6.20
C ALA A 26 2.93 11.64 5.36
N ILE A 27 2.93 12.15 4.13
CA ILE A 27 1.90 11.88 3.12
C ILE A 27 2.56 11.14 1.96
N VAL A 28 2.07 9.94 1.67
CA VAL A 28 2.70 9.02 0.72
C VAL A 28 1.66 8.47 -0.23
N HIS A 29 1.94 8.54 -1.52
CA HIS A 29 1.18 7.84 -2.55
C HIS A 29 1.73 6.42 -2.70
N TRP A 30 0.88 5.43 -2.46
CA TRP A 30 1.19 4.03 -2.59
C TRP A 30 0.53 3.44 -3.83
N THR A 31 1.32 2.72 -4.62
CA THR A 31 0.83 1.86 -5.70
C THR A 31 1.00 0.40 -5.28
N LEU A 32 -0.10 -0.35 -5.27
CA LEU A 32 -0.13 -1.78 -4.96
C LEU A 32 -0.42 -2.55 -6.25
N PRO A 33 0.62 -2.97 -6.99
CA PRO A 33 0.42 -3.81 -8.15
C PRO A 33 -0.15 -5.16 -7.72
N ARG A 34 -0.96 -5.74 -8.61
CA ARG A 34 -1.50 -7.09 -8.51
C ARG A 34 -0.89 -7.95 -9.61
N GLY A 35 -0.67 -9.22 -9.31
CA GLY A 35 -0.24 -10.19 -10.32
C GLY A 35 -1.35 -10.48 -11.35
N PRO A 36 -1.02 -11.20 -12.45
CA PRO A 36 -1.86 -11.35 -13.65
C PRO A 36 -3.16 -12.18 -13.49
N ARG A 37 -3.67 -12.41 -12.27
CA ARG A 37 -4.73 -13.39 -12.01
C ARG A 37 -6.12 -12.74 -11.94
N GLY A 38 -7.05 -13.18 -12.80
CA GLY A 38 -8.51 -13.05 -12.63
C GLY A 38 -9.10 -11.67 -12.92
N GLN A 39 -10.04 -11.60 -13.85
CA GLN A 39 -10.98 -10.47 -14.00
C GLN A 39 -12.19 -10.70 -13.08
N GLY A 40 -12.94 -9.65 -12.72
CA GLY A 40 -14.19 -9.78 -11.94
C GLY A 40 -14.05 -9.89 -10.41
N TRP A 41 -12.84 -9.78 -9.87
CA TRP A 41 -12.63 -9.72 -8.41
C TRP A 41 -13.07 -8.39 -7.79
N LEU A 42 -12.95 -7.31 -8.57
CA LEU A 42 -13.32 -5.96 -8.18
C LEU A 42 -14.82 -5.79 -8.44
N ASP A 43 -15.61 -6.16 -7.43
CA ASP A 43 -17.06 -5.99 -7.38
C ASP A 43 -17.47 -5.19 -6.14
N ASP A 44 -18.76 -4.88 -6.03
CA ASP A 44 -19.30 -4.09 -4.91
C ASP A 44 -19.09 -4.77 -3.56
N VAL A 45 -19.13 -6.11 -3.52
CA VAL A 45 -18.92 -6.90 -2.30
C VAL A 45 -17.48 -6.76 -1.83
N PHE A 46 -16.51 -6.90 -2.74
CA PHE A 46 -15.10 -6.69 -2.45
C PHE A 46 -14.85 -5.24 -2.03
N HIS A 47 -15.33 -4.26 -2.80
CA HIS A 47 -15.13 -2.84 -2.50
C HIS A 47 -15.67 -2.46 -1.13
N THR A 48 -16.86 -2.93 -0.77
CA THR A 48 -17.45 -2.71 0.55
C THR A 48 -16.57 -3.27 1.66
N ARG A 49 -16.10 -4.53 1.52
CA ARG A 49 -15.21 -5.16 2.52
C ARG A 49 -13.86 -4.45 2.60
N PHE A 50 -13.32 -4.03 1.45
CA PHE A 50 -12.07 -3.29 1.39
C PHE A 50 -12.17 -1.94 2.10
N ARG A 51 -13.29 -1.21 1.95
CA ARG A 51 -13.53 0.07 2.67
C ARG A 51 -13.49 -0.10 4.18
N TRP A 52 -14.18 -1.13 4.69
CA TRP A 52 -14.14 -1.44 6.12
C TRP A 52 -12.74 -1.83 6.57
N LEU A 53 -12.06 -2.68 5.81
CA LEU A 53 -10.68 -3.06 6.09
C LEU A 53 -9.74 -1.84 6.13
N LEU A 54 -9.87 -0.94 5.15
CA LEU A 54 -9.09 0.28 5.05
C LEU A 54 -9.33 1.18 6.26
N LEU A 55 -10.59 1.39 6.65
CA LEU A 55 -10.97 2.17 7.81
C LEU A 55 -10.36 1.60 9.11
N HIS A 56 -10.48 0.28 9.32
CA HIS A 56 -9.88 -0.39 10.47
C HIS A 56 -8.36 -0.26 10.50
N GLY A 57 -7.69 -0.43 9.35
CA GLY A 57 -6.25 -0.26 9.25
C GLY A 57 -5.80 1.17 9.54
N CYS A 58 -6.55 2.16 9.03
CA CYS A 58 -6.29 3.57 9.27
C CYS A 58 -6.33 3.89 10.78
N ALA A 59 -7.40 3.49 11.46
CA ALA A 59 -7.54 3.66 12.90
C ALA A 59 -6.44 2.93 13.69
N ARG A 60 -6.13 1.68 13.34
CA ARG A 60 -5.13 0.85 14.03
C ARG A 60 -3.71 1.42 13.94
N HIS A 61 -3.37 2.07 12.84
CA HIS A 61 -2.00 2.49 12.54
C HIS A 61 -1.79 4.00 12.58
N GLU A 62 -2.77 4.74 13.09
CA GLU A 62 -2.72 6.20 13.20
C GLU A 62 -2.43 6.87 11.84
N VAL A 63 -3.08 6.37 10.79
CA VAL A 63 -3.04 6.95 9.44
C VAL A 63 -4.47 7.26 8.95
N ALA A 64 -4.57 8.08 7.91
CA ALA A 64 -5.77 8.33 7.15
C ALA A 64 -5.51 8.03 5.67
N CYS A 65 -6.53 7.59 4.95
CA CYS A 65 -6.49 7.41 3.49
C CYS A 65 -7.57 8.28 2.84
N PRO A 66 -7.30 9.58 2.60
CA PRO A 66 -8.29 10.50 2.05
C PRO A 66 -8.77 10.12 0.64
N VAL A 67 -7.91 9.51 -0.17
CA VAL A 67 -8.20 9.17 -1.56
C VAL A 67 -7.62 7.79 -1.89
N TYR A 68 -8.41 6.95 -2.54
CA TYR A 68 -7.94 5.70 -3.12
C TYR A 68 -8.65 5.40 -4.45
N CYS A 69 -7.98 4.63 -5.30
CA CYS A 69 -8.53 4.10 -6.54
C CYS A 69 -8.21 2.60 -6.61
N LEU A 70 -9.20 1.78 -6.87
CA LEU A 70 -9.01 0.36 -7.15
C LEU A 70 -9.22 0.13 -8.64
N MET A 71 -8.23 -0.47 -9.28
CA MET A 71 -8.31 -0.92 -10.66
C MET A 71 -8.08 -2.42 -10.73
N PRO A 72 -8.51 -3.10 -11.81
CA PRO A 72 -8.41 -4.55 -11.90
C PRO A 72 -6.98 -5.12 -11.78
N ASP A 73 -5.95 -4.33 -12.03
CA ASP A 73 -4.54 -4.71 -12.06
C ASP A 73 -3.71 -4.06 -10.93
N HIS A 74 -4.18 -2.98 -10.33
CA HIS A 74 -3.49 -2.35 -9.20
C HIS A 74 -4.40 -1.44 -8.36
N ALA A 75 -3.90 -1.01 -7.20
CA ALA A 75 -4.57 -0.02 -6.36
C ALA A 75 -3.66 1.17 -6.08
N HIS A 76 -4.24 2.36 -6.03
CA HIS A 76 -3.59 3.59 -5.57
C HIS A 76 -4.21 4.05 -4.25
N LEU A 77 -3.37 4.40 -3.29
CA LEU A 77 -3.80 4.97 -2.00
C LEU A 77 -2.95 6.20 -1.70
N LEU A 78 -3.58 7.32 -1.37
CA LEU A 78 -2.92 8.45 -0.74
C LEU A 78 -3.05 8.27 0.77
N VAL A 79 -1.95 8.03 1.47
CA VAL A 79 -1.94 7.74 2.91
C VAL A 79 -1.21 8.85 3.65
N ALA A 80 -1.86 9.41 4.66
CA ALA A 80 -1.33 10.46 5.52
C ALA A 80 -1.27 9.98 6.97
N GLY A 81 -0.12 10.09 7.63
CA GLY A 81 -0.08 9.95 9.09
C GLY A 81 -0.70 11.18 9.76
N TRP A 82 -1.52 10.99 10.78
CA TRP A 82 -2.18 12.11 11.49
C TRP A 82 -1.61 12.35 12.90
N THR A 83 -0.71 11.48 13.36
CA THR A 83 0.04 11.63 14.62
C THR A 83 1.55 11.58 14.36
N GLN A 84 2.36 11.87 15.38
CA GLN A 84 3.81 11.70 15.31
C GLN A 84 4.23 10.22 15.40
N ALA A 85 3.39 9.37 15.98
CA ALA A 85 3.66 7.94 16.16
C ALA A 85 3.26 7.09 14.95
N ALA A 86 2.51 7.67 14.00
CA ALA A 86 2.11 7.00 12.76
C ALA A 86 3.31 6.37 12.03
N ASP A 87 3.18 5.11 11.62
CA ASP A 87 4.16 4.42 10.80
C ASP A 87 3.47 3.66 9.67
N GLN A 88 3.50 4.24 8.47
CA GLN A 88 2.88 3.64 7.29
C GLN A 88 3.55 2.31 6.89
N ARG A 89 4.77 2.03 7.36
CA ARG A 89 5.47 0.77 7.12
C ARG A 89 4.87 -0.39 7.92
N LEU A 90 4.10 -0.10 8.97
CA LEU A 90 3.30 -1.10 9.68
C LEU A 90 1.91 -1.26 9.06
N PHE A 91 1.32 -0.14 8.65
CA PHE A 91 0.02 -0.12 7.98
C PHE A 91 0.03 -0.90 6.66
N MET A 92 1.02 -0.67 5.80
CA MET A 92 0.97 -1.19 4.43
C MET A 92 1.10 -2.73 4.34
N PRO A 93 2.01 -3.39 5.09
CA PRO A 93 2.01 -4.85 5.19
C PRO A 93 0.72 -5.42 5.80
N TRP A 94 0.15 -4.76 6.82
CA TRP A 94 -1.12 -5.16 7.42
C TRP A 94 -2.26 -5.10 6.40
N LEU A 95 -2.37 -4.00 5.67
CA LEU A 95 -3.41 -3.81 4.65
C LEU A 95 -3.27 -4.85 3.54
N ARG A 96 -2.04 -5.06 3.04
CA ARG A 96 -1.76 -6.07 2.00
C ARG A 96 -2.14 -7.47 2.46
N LYS A 97 -1.76 -7.87 3.67
CA LYS A 97 -2.10 -9.18 4.24
C LYS A 97 -3.60 -9.42 4.24
N HIS A 98 -4.38 -8.47 4.76
CA HIS A 98 -5.82 -8.66 4.90
C HIS A 98 -6.57 -8.49 3.57
N THR A 99 -6.08 -7.63 2.67
CA THR A 99 -6.60 -7.54 1.29
C THR A 99 -6.41 -8.87 0.57
N ASN A 100 -5.26 -9.52 0.71
CA ASN A 100 -5.01 -10.84 0.14
C ASN A 100 -5.94 -11.91 0.73
N LEU A 101 -6.33 -11.82 2.01
CA LEU A 101 -7.32 -12.72 2.59
C LEU A 101 -8.71 -12.51 1.97
N LEU A 102 -9.13 -11.26 1.75
CA LEU A 102 -10.39 -10.96 1.04
C LEU A 102 -10.39 -11.51 -0.39
N LEU A 103 -9.26 -11.41 -1.08
CA LEU A 103 -9.09 -11.96 -2.43
C LEU A 103 -9.08 -13.49 -2.42
N LYS A 104 -8.37 -14.13 -1.47
CA LYS A 104 -8.34 -15.59 -1.32
C LYS A 104 -9.71 -16.18 -1.05
N ALA A 105 -10.53 -15.53 -0.22
CA ALA A 105 -11.91 -15.93 0.03
C ALA A 105 -12.80 -15.92 -1.23
N ARG A 106 -12.32 -15.32 -2.32
CA ARG A 106 -12.98 -15.22 -3.63
C ARG A 106 -12.26 -16.03 -4.73
N GLY A 107 -11.32 -16.91 -4.34
CA GLY A 107 -10.54 -17.73 -5.26
C GLY A 107 -9.50 -16.97 -6.09
N GLN A 108 -9.09 -15.77 -5.66
CA GLN A 108 -8.23 -14.87 -6.46
C GLN A 108 -6.74 -14.91 -6.11
N VAL A 109 -6.33 -15.60 -5.03
CA VAL A 109 -4.93 -15.65 -4.54
C VAL A 109 -4.54 -17.08 -4.15
#